data_AF-A0A9W4UXG6-F1
#
_entry.id   AF-A0A9W4UXG6-F1
#
_cell.length_a   1.000
_cell.length_b   1.000
_cell.length_c   1.000
_cell.angle_alpha   90.00
_cell.angle_beta   90.00
_cell.angle_gamma   90.00
#
_symmetry.space_group_name_H-M   'P 1'
#
loop_
_entity.id
_entity.type
_entity.pdbx_description
1 polymer ?
#
loop_
_entity_poly.entity_id
_entity_poly.type
_entity_poly.pdbx_seq_one_letter_code
_entity_poly.pdbx_strand_id
1 'polypeptide(L)'
;MPDLAERAARMLLEGGTMLAEPCHYCGGVRVMKDGRALCAGCGREPEEREVPEAPERDAGPEVRRLSSELAEERDPERQRQILARINALLGA
;
A
#
# COMPACT_ATOMS: atom_id res chain seq x y z
N MET A 1 28.63 13.42 8.77
CA MET A 1 27.36 13.17 9.50
C MET A 1 27.40 11.78 10.15
N PRO A 2 28.21 11.57 11.21
CA PRO A 2 28.31 10.28 11.91
C PRO A 2 26.98 9.84 12.56
N ASP A 3 26.16 10.83 12.92
CA ASP A 3 24.88 10.69 13.61
C ASP A 3 23.75 9.96 12.87
N LEU A 4 23.69 10.05 11.53
CA LEU A 4 22.59 9.45 10.76
C LEU A 4 22.71 7.92 10.72
N ALA A 5 23.92 7.42 10.46
CA ALA A 5 24.20 6.01 10.37
C ALA A 5 24.01 5.32 11.72
N GLU A 6 24.44 5.95 12.81
CA GLU A 6 24.24 5.45 14.17
C GLU A 6 22.76 5.34 14.53
N ARG A 7 21.96 6.38 14.26
CA ARG A 7 20.50 6.34 14.48
C ARG A 7 19.81 5.25 13.68
N ALA A 8 20.14 5.13 12.39
CA ALA A 8 19.58 4.09 11.53
C ALA A 8 19.97 2.69 12.05
N ALA A 9 21.25 2.48 12.38
CA ALA A 9 21.74 1.22 12.92
C ALA A 9 21.03 0.85 14.23
N ARG A 10 20.84 1.81 15.15
CA ARG A 10 20.11 1.60 16.39
C ARG A 10 18.66 1.16 16.13
N MET A 11 17.94 1.83 15.23
CA MET A 11 16.57 1.45 14.87
C MET A 11 16.48 0.02 14.32
N LEU A 12 17.49 -0.42 13.56
CA LEU A 12 17.56 -1.80 13.06
C LEU A 12 17.85 -2.81 14.17
N LEU A 13 18.78 -2.49 15.07
CA LEU A 13 19.10 -3.34 16.23
C LEU A 13 17.90 -3.50 17.18
N GLU A 14 17.03 -2.50 17.26
CA GLU A 14 15.77 -2.55 17.99
C GLU A 14 14.63 -3.26 17.23
N GLY A 15 14.93 -3.94 16.11
CA GLY A 15 13.97 -4.75 15.34
C GLY A 15 13.33 -4.04 14.15
N GLY A 16 13.80 -2.86 13.77
CA GLY A 16 13.35 -2.17 12.56
C GLY A 16 13.87 -2.79 11.26
N THR A 17 13.18 -2.53 10.15
CA THR A 17 13.59 -2.93 8.80
C THR A 17 13.84 -1.70 7.93
N MET A 18 15.00 -1.62 7.26
CA MET A 18 15.31 -0.50 6.37
C MET A 18 14.41 -0.55 5.12
N LEU A 19 13.87 0.60 4.73
CA LEU A 19 13.10 0.74 3.49
C LEU A 19 14.02 1.22 2.35
N ALA A 20 13.76 0.70 1.14
CA ALA A 20 14.58 1.00 -0.04
C ALA A 20 14.50 2.46 -0.48
N GLU A 21 13.35 3.10 -0.28
CA GLU A 21 13.13 4.48 -0.69
C GLU A 21 13.49 5.49 0.43
N PRO A 22 14.20 6.59 0.11
CA PRO A 22 14.56 7.61 1.08
C PRO A 22 13.34 8.41 1.57
N CYS A 23 13.52 9.16 2.65
CA CYS A 23 12.50 10.06 3.16
C CYS A 23 12.20 11.18 2.16
N HIS A 24 10.94 11.34 1.77
CA HIS A 24 10.50 12.36 0.82
C HIS A 24 10.74 13.81 1.29
N TYR A 25 10.97 14.02 2.60
CA TYR A 25 11.17 15.35 3.18
C TYR A 25 12.64 15.77 3.29
N CYS A 26 13.55 14.83 3.54
CA CYS A 26 14.96 15.16 3.82
C CYS A 26 15.98 14.25 3.13
N GLY A 27 15.53 13.26 2.34
CA GLY A 27 16.39 12.28 1.69
C GLY A 27 17.04 11.26 2.63
N GLY A 28 16.73 11.29 3.94
CA GLY A 28 17.31 10.41 4.94
C GLY A 28 16.78 8.97 4.88
N VAL A 29 17.50 8.06 5.55
CA VAL A 29 17.11 6.63 5.64
C VAL A 29 15.76 6.48 6.34
N ARG A 30 14.88 5.66 5.76
CA ARG A 30 13.61 5.25 6.37
C ARG A 30 13.70 3.85 6.94
N VAL A 31 13.06 3.63 8.09
CA VAL A 31 13.00 2.35 8.80
C VAL A 31 11.55 2.05 9.20
N MET A 32 11.06 0.87 8.88
CA MET A 32 9.77 0.35 9.35
C MET A 32 9.96 -0.30 10.72
N LYS A 33 9.20 0.13 11.73
CA LYS A 33 9.18 -0.47 13.07
C LYS A 33 7.77 -0.32 13.65
N ASP A 34 7.25 -1.38 14.28
CA ASP A 34 5.91 -1.37 14.92
C ASP A 34 4.77 -0.88 13.99
N GLY A 35 4.85 -1.22 12.69
CA GLY A 35 3.88 -0.78 11.68
C GLY A 35 4.01 0.68 11.24
N ARG A 36 5.00 1.44 11.73
CA ARG A 36 5.23 2.85 11.38
C ARG A 36 6.54 3.04 10.62
N ALA A 37 6.52 3.94 9.63
CA ALA A 37 7.69 4.26 8.80
C ALA A 37 8.42 5.49 9.35
N LEU A 38 9.53 5.29 10.05
CA LEU A 38 10.29 6.32 10.75
C LEU A 38 11.45 6.83 9.89
N CYS A 39 11.77 8.12 9.94
CA CYS A 39 12.97 8.65 9.32
C CYS A 39 14.10 8.85 10.34
N ALA A 40 15.25 8.17 10.15
CA ALA A 40 16.43 8.34 11.02
C ALA A 40 17.11 9.72 10.89
N GLY A 41 16.79 10.47 9.82
CA GLY A 41 17.37 11.78 9.53
C GLY A 41 16.60 12.95 10.13
N CYS A 42 15.27 12.98 9.95
CA CYS A 42 14.44 14.09 10.43
C CYS A 42 13.45 13.70 11.54
N GLY A 43 13.40 12.42 11.94
CA GLY A 43 12.52 11.95 13.02
C GLY A 43 11.02 11.93 12.67
N ARG A 44 10.63 12.28 11.44
CA ARG A 44 9.22 12.26 11.03
C ARG A 44 8.70 10.82 10.99
N GLU A 45 7.47 10.68 11.47
CA GLU A 45 6.65 9.47 11.43
C GLU A 45 5.45 9.73 10.51
N PRO A 46 4.79 8.69 9.95
CA PRO A 46 3.55 8.87 9.20
C PRO A 46 2.49 9.51 10.11
N GLU A 47 1.86 10.55 9.60
CA GLU A 47 0.66 11.12 10.23
C GLU A 47 -0.44 10.06 10.21
N GLU A 48 -1.02 9.75 11.37
CA GLU A 48 -2.30 9.04 11.43
C GLU A 48 -3.35 9.96 10.82
N ARG A 49 -3.65 9.73 9.54
CA ARG A 49 -4.75 10.37 8.86
C ARG A 49 -5.95 9.45 9.01
N GLU A 50 -7.03 9.98 9.57
CA GLU A 50 -8.34 9.38 9.39
C GLU A 50 -8.58 9.35 7.88
N VAL A 51 -8.53 8.15 7.30
CA VAL A 51 -8.97 7.97 5.92
C VAL A 51 -10.47 8.24 5.98
N PRO A 52 -10.98 9.33 5.37
CA PRO A 52 -12.42 9.53 5.33
C PRO A 52 -13.01 8.26 4.71
N GLU A 53 -13.98 7.65 5.39
CA GLU A 53 -14.69 6.52 4.83
C GLU A 53 -15.16 6.95 3.44
N ALA A 54 -14.55 6.35 2.42
CA ALA A 54 -15.01 6.60 1.07
C ALA A 54 -16.49 6.22 1.08
N PRO A 55 -17.40 7.07 0.53
CA PRO A 55 -18.77 6.66 0.40
C PRO A 55 -18.74 5.31 -0.30
N GLU A 56 -19.37 4.29 0.31
CA GLU A 56 -19.45 2.96 -0.28
C GLU A 56 -19.93 3.14 -1.71
N ARG A 57 -19.00 3.05 -2.65
CA ARG A 57 -19.34 3.09 -4.07
C ARG A 57 -20.00 1.76 -4.29
N ASP A 58 -21.33 1.80 -4.38
CA ASP A 58 -22.09 0.63 -4.76
C ASP A 58 -21.55 0.18 -6.12
N ALA A 59 -20.71 -0.86 -6.11
CA ALA A 59 -20.31 -1.54 -7.31
C ALA A 59 -21.62 -2.08 -7.89
N GLY A 60 -22.13 -1.40 -8.91
CA GLY A 60 -23.48 -1.61 -9.41
C GLY A 60 -23.79 -3.10 -9.62
N PRO A 61 -25.07 -3.49 -9.64
CA PRO A 61 -25.49 -4.90 -9.65
C PRO A 61 -24.76 -5.77 -10.69
N GLU A 62 -24.40 -5.19 -11.85
CA GLU A 62 -23.62 -5.83 -12.90
C GLU A 62 -22.19 -6.21 -12.46
N VAL A 63 -21.46 -5.32 -11.76
CA VAL A 63 -20.10 -5.57 -11.27
C VAL A 63 -20.11 -6.66 -10.20
N ARG A 64 -21.09 -6.64 -9.31
CA ARG A 64 -21.27 -7.71 -8.30
C ARG A 64 -21.52 -9.06 -8.95
N ARG A 65 -22.43 -9.12 -9.93
CA ARG A 65 -22.72 -10.37 -10.65
C ARG A 65 -21.48 -10.92 -11.35
N LEU A 66 -20.75 -10.07 -12.08
CA LEU A 66 -19.52 -10.48 -12.78
C LEU A 66 -18.43 -10.92 -11.79
N SER A 67 -18.35 -10.30 -10.62
CA SER A 67 -17.40 -10.70 -9.58
C SER A 67 -17.73 -12.09 -9.01
N SER A 68 -19.01 -12.40 -8.82
CA SER A 68 -19.45 -13.74 -8.43
C SER A 68 -19.19 -14.78 -9.53
N GLU A 69 -19.47 -14.45 -10.80
CA GLU A 69 -19.18 -15.34 -11.94
C GLU A 69 -17.67 -15.62 -12.06
N LEU A 70 -16.84 -14.59 -11.86
CA LEU A 70 -15.38 -14.72 -11.89
C LEU A 70 -14.84 -15.66 -10.80
N ALA A 71 -15.45 -15.67 -9.60
CA ALA A 71 -15.00 -16.46 -8.48
C ALA A 71 -15.18 -17.97 -8.68
N GLU A 72 -16.21 -18.36 -9.46
CA GLU A 72 -16.51 -19.76 -9.76
C GLU A 72 -15.93 -20.23 -11.10
N GLU A 73 -15.49 -19.30 -11.96
CA GLU A 73 -14.92 -19.60 -13.28
C GLU A 73 -13.52 -20.23 -13.18
N ARG A 74 -13.31 -21.31 -13.93
CA ARG A 74 -12.06 -22.08 -13.97
C ARG A 74 -11.38 -22.04 -15.33
N ASP A 75 -12.11 -21.68 -16.38
CA ASP A 75 -11.56 -21.50 -17.70
C ASP A 75 -10.79 -20.16 -17.78
N PRO A 76 -9.48 -20.16 -18.09
CA PRO A 76 -8.67 -18.95 -18.10
C PRO A 76 -9.10 -17.91 -19.13
N GLU A 77 -9.64 -18.37 -20.27
CA GLU A 77 -10.05 -17.47 -21.34
C GLU A 77 -11.33 -16.74 -20.96
N ARG A 78 -12.29 -17.46 -20.38
CA ARG A 78 -13.52 -16.89 -19.85
C ARG A 78 -13.27 -16.00 -18.63
N GLN A 79 -12.34 -16.37 -17.77
CA GLN A 79 -11.90 -15.53 -16.65
C GLN A 79 -11.36 -14.16 -17.14
N ARG A 80 -10.55 -14.15 -18.20
CA ARG A 80 -10.06 -12.91 -18.84
C ARG A 80 -11.19 -12.08 -19.44
N GLN A 81 -12.17 -12.72 -20.09
CA GLN A 81 -13.33 -12.02 -20.66
C GLN A 81 -14.17 -11.33 -19.57
N ILE A 82 -14.40 -12.01 -18.44
CA ILE A 82 -15.13 -11.44 -17.30
C ILE A 82 -14.37 -10.24 -16.71
N LEU A 83 -13.05 -10.36 -16.53
CA LEU A 83 -12.19 -9.26 -16.08
C LEU A 83 -12.24 -8.03 -17.02
N ALA A 84 -12.17 -8.26 -18.33
CA ALA A 84 -12.26 -7.18 -19.32
C ALA A 84 -13.59 -6.41 -19.22
N ARG A 85 -14.70 -7.12 -18.99
CA ARG A 85 -16.02 -6.50 -18.78
C ARG A 85 -16.09 -5.68 -17.49
N ILE A 86 -15.51 -6.19 -16.40
CA ILE A 86 -15.45 -5.46 -15.14
C ILE A 86 -14.66 -4.16 -15.30
N ASN A 87 -13.48 -4.21 -15.94
CA ASN A 87 -12.66 -3.02 -16.18
C ASN A 87 -13.39 -1.97 -17.04
N ALA A 88 -14.10 -2.41 -18.09
CA ALA A 88 -14.92 -1.53 -18.92
C ALA A 88 -16.03 -0.82 -18.12
N LEU A 89 -16.61 -1.46 -17.11
CA LEU A 89 -17.62 -0.86 -16.23
C LEU A 89 -17.01 0.12 -15.21
N LEU A 90 -15.78 -0.12 -14.77
CA LEU A 90 -15.09 0.71 -13.78
C LEU A 90 -14.33 1.89 -14.40
N GLY A 91 -14.19 1.94 -15.72
CA GLY A 91 -13.43 2.98 -16.42
C GLY A 91 -11.93 2.91 -16.11
N ALA A 92 -11.42 1.70 -15.84
CA ALA A 92 -10.02 1.40 -15.53
C ALA A 92 -9.27 0.88 -16.75
#